data_AF-A0A090RPT2-F1
#
_entry.id   AF-A0A090RPT2-F1
#
_cell.length_a   1.000
_cell.length_b   1.000
_cell.length_c   1.000
_cell.angle_alpha   90.00
_cell.angle_beta   90.00
_cell.angle_gamma   90.00
#
_symmetry.space_group_name_H-M   'P 1'
#
loop_
_entity.id
_entity.type
_entity.pdbx_description
1 polymer ?
#
loop_
_entity_poly.entity_id
_entity_poly.type
_entity_poly.pdbx_seq_one_letter_code
_entity_poly.pdbx_strand_id
1 'polypeptide(L)' 'MGCRAPRQGVLEYEDGQTITLDVGDYVNIPAHVKHRVKSTVSGATTIWLAIFY' A
#
# COMPACT_ATOMS: atom_id res chain seq x y z
N MET A 1 -14.08 -23.39 7.95
CA MET A 1 -14.31 -22.51 6.78
C MET A 1 -13.61 -21.18 7.08
N GLY A 2 -12.31 -21.09 6.82
CA GLY A 2 -11.50 -19.93 7.21
C GLY A 2 -11.48 -18.91 6.08
N CYS A 3 -12.23 -17.82 6.23
CA CYS A 3 -12.10 -16.68 5.32
C CYS A 3 -10.77 -16.00 5.64
N ARG A 4 -9.72 -16.28 4.86
CA ARG A 4 -8.41 -15.61 5.01
C ARG A 4 -8.63 -14.15 4.61
N ALA A 5 -8.47 -13.22 5.54
CA ALA A 5 -8.54 -11.80 5.23
C ALA A 5 -7.54 -11.48 4.10
N PRO A 6 -7.92 -10.72 3.07
CA PRO A 6 -7.00 -10.30 2.03
C PRO A 6 -5.85 -9.52 2.69
N ARG A 7 -4.62 -9.70 2.18
CA ARG A 7 -3.43 -9.01 2.69
C ARG A 7 -3.18 -7.81 1.80
N GLN A 8 -3.68 -6.66 2.22
CA GLN A 8 -3.71 -5.43 1.43
C GLN A 8 -3.10 -4.26 2.20
N GLY A 9 -2.53 -3.33 1.44
CA GLY A 9 -2.13 -2.01 1.90
C GLY A 9 -2.82 -0.93 1.07
N VAL A 10 -3.17 0.19 1.69
CA VAL A 10 -3.71 1.36 0.98
C VAL A 10 -2.69 2.48 1.05
N LEU A 11 -2.28 2.98 -0.11
CA LEU A 11 -1.48 4.18 -0.26
C LEU A 11 -2.39 5.36 -0.57
N GLU A 12 -2.10 6.53 -0.02
CA GLU A 12 -2.81 7.78 -0.28
C GLU A 12 -1.84 8.86 -0.71
N TYR A 13 -2.21 9.61 -1.75
CA TYR A 13 -1.49 10.76 -2.27
C TYR A 13 -2.01 12.06 -1.64
N GLU A 14 -1.24 13.14 -1.79
CA GLU A 14 -1.61 14.46 -1.22
C GLU A 14 -2.92 15.05 -1.80
N ASP A 15 -3.29 14.66 -3.02
CA ASP A 15 -4.56 15.04 -3.66
C ASP A 15 -5.79 14.24 -3.16
N GLY A 16 -5.57 13.27 -2.26
CA GLY A 16 -6.61 12.40 -1.72
C GLY A 16 -6.88 11.15 -2.56
N GLN A 17 -6.20 10.96 -3.70
CA GLN A 17 -6.27 9.71 -4.44
C GLN A 17 -5.69 8.57 -3.61
N THR A 18 -6.34 7.40 -3.67
CA THR A 18 -5.90 6.20 -2.96
C THR A 18 -5.71 5.02 -3.91
N ILE A 19 -4.69 4.21 -3.64
CA ILE A 19 -4.42 2.96 -4.35
C ILE A 19 -4.37 1.82 -3.34
N THR A 20 -5.09 0.73 -3.64
CA THR A 20 -5.01 -0.52 -2.89
C THR A 20 -4.02 -1.44 -3.59
N LEU A 21 -3.10 -2.02 -2.81
CA LEU A 21 -2.08 -2.96 -3.26
C LEU A 21 -2.29 -4.29 -2.55
N ASP A 22 -2.36 -5.37 -3.33
CA ASP A 22 -2.29 -6.74 -2.83
C ASP A 22 -0.82 -7.19 -2.64
N VAL A 23 -0.62 -8.38 -2.06
CA VAL A 23 0.72 -8.96 -1.89
C VAL A 23 1.38 -9.19 -3.24
N GLY A 24 2.53 -8.54 -3.45
CA GLY A 24 3.31 -8.66 -4.68
C GLY A 24 3.05 -7.53 -5.68
N ASP A 25 2.01 -6.72 -5.45
CA ASP A 25 1.78 -5.52 -6.25
C ASP A 25 2.84 -4.46 -5.96
N TYR A 26 3.05 -3.60 -6.94
CA TYR A 26 3.90 -2.43 -6.82
C TYR A 26 3.28 -1.26 -7.55
N VAL A 27 3.70 -0.06 -7.16
CA VAL A 27 3.30 1.18 -7.81
C VAL A 27 4.52 2.07 -7.97
N ASN A 28 4.66 2.68 -9.15
CA ASN A 28 5.67 3.70 -9.37
C ASN A 28 5.10 5.03 -8.90
N ILE A 29 5.83 5.69 -8.00
CA ILE A 29 5.46 7.00 -7.48
C ILE A 29 6.34 8.03 -8.19
N PRO A 30 5.75 8.95 -8.97
CA PRO A 30 6.53 9.97 -9.67
C PRO A 30 7.33 10.86 -8.70
N ALA A 31 8.39 11.48 -9.21
CA ALA A 31 9.18 12.43 -8.44
C ALA A 31 8.31 13.57 -7.90
N HIS A 32 8.65 14.05 -6.70
CA HIS A 32 7.94 15.13 -6.01
C HIS A 32 6.47 14.85 -5.66
N VAL A 33 6.02 13.60 -5.75
CA VAL A 33 4.67 13.20 -5.33
C VAL A 33 4.69 12.73 -3.88
N LYS A 34 4.05 13.52 -2.99
CA LYS A 34 3.85 13.13 -1.60
C LYS A 34 2.82 12.01 -1.52
N HIS A 35 3.14 11.02 -0.70
CA HIS A 35 2.30 9.85 -0.46
C HIS A 35 2.50 9.36 0.98
N ARG A 36 1.52 8.62 1.49
CA ARG A 36 1.57 7.97 2.79
C ARG A 36 0.84 6.63 2.77
N VAL A 37 1.24 5.72 3.65
CA VAL A 37 0.43 4.53 3.92
C VAL A 37 -0.79 4.95 4.73
N LYS A 38 -1.99 4.81 4.13
CA LYS A 38 -3.27 5.15 4.76
C LYS A 38 -3.74 4.04 5.69
N SER A 39 -3.60 2.79 5.28
CA SER A 39 -3.98 1.63 6.10
C SER A 39 -3.25 0.36 5.67
N THR A 40 -3.18 -0.59 6.60
CA THR A 40 -2.74 -1.97 6.38
C THR A 40 -3.70 -2.91 7.10
N VAL A 41 -3.70 -4.19 6.72
CA VAL A 41 -4.61 -5.18 7.31
C VAL A 41 -4.23 -5.49 8.77
N SER A 42 -5.20 -5.37 9.66
CA SER A 42 -5.02 -5.70 11.08
C SER A 42 -4.80 -7.19 11.28
N GLY A 43 -3.91 -7.55 12.23
CA GLY A 43 -3.57 -8.94 12.53
C GLY A 43 -2.59 -9.59 11.56
N ALA A 44 -2.04 -8.85 10.61
CA ALA A 44 -0.98 -9.32 9.72
C ALA A 44 0.13 -8.26 9.59
N THR A 45 1.39 -8.67 9.72
CA THR A 45 2.53 -7.80 9.45
C THR A 45 2.59 -7.48 7.96
N THR A 46 2.67 -6.19 7.63
CA THR A 46 2.80 -5.69 6.26
C THR A 46 4.17 -5.02 6.10
N ILE A 47 4.96 -5.47 5.13
CA ILE A 47 6.28 -4.92 4.82
C ILE A 47 6.18 -4.17 3.49
N TRP A 48 6.72 -2.94 3.47
CA TRP A 48 6.81 -2.12 2.27
C TRP A 48 8.27 -2.01 1.85
N LEU A 49 8.55 -2.22 0.56
CA LEU A 49 9.89 -2.04 -0.01
C LEU A 49 9.87 -0.80 -0.92
N ALA A 50 10.59 0.24 -0.53
CA ALA A 50 10.76 1.45 -1.34
C ALA A 50 12.13 1.42 -2.03
N ILE A 51 12.12 1.54 -3.37
CA ILE A 51 13.32 1.60 -4.20
C ILE A 51 13.33 2.96 -4.90
N PHE A 52 14.42 3.71 -4.75
CA PHE A 52 14.62 5.00 -5.42
C PHE A 52 15.60 4.79 -6.58
N TYR A 53 15.16 5.13 -7.80
CA TYR A 53 15.91 4.97 -9.05
C TYR A 53 15.75 6.20 -9.95
#